data_AF-A0AAE5H5N0-F1
#
_entry.id   AF-A0AAE5H5N0-F1
#
_cell.length_a   1.000
_cell.length_b   1.000
_cell.length_c   1.000
_cell.angle_alpha   90.00
_cell.angle_beta   90.00
_cell.angle_gamma   90.00
#
_symmetry.space_group_name_H-M   'P 1'
#
loop_
_entity.id
_entity.type
_entity.pdbx_description
1 polymer ?
#
loop_
_entity_poly.entity_id
_entity_poly.type
_entity_poly.pdbx_seq_one_letter_code
_entity_poly.pdbx_strand_id
1 'polypeptide(L)'
;MKTKRNYGFNDYFELFLYALAVICSIYFLIRGDMQRTLQPILIILVLTFIKVLINKSRIPISTGLRFSVLAFIFVTMFFANEFKGYSFIPYLDKIEHLSSGVILFYIGSLILELINKNETNKLNVKTIILFSLFFAIAMAGVWEIYEFTTDRLFGLRSQNNSLVDTMGDIICGSIGAIFTSIYAYKNFKVNFKVSSEVIGDSDNL
;
A
#
# COMPACT_ATOMS: atom_id res chain seq x y z
N MET A 1 -24.86 -23.59 -10.38
CA MET A 1 -24.00 -23.00 -11.41
C MET A 1 -22.93 -22.15 -10.74
N LYS A 2 -21.66 -22.59 -10.69
CA LYS A 2 -20.56 -21.71 -10.27
C LYS A 2 -20.34 -20.70 -11.41
N THR A 3 -20.66 -19.43 -11.17
CA THR A 3 -20.36 -18.35 -12.12
C THR A 3 -18.86 -18.34 -12.39
N LYS A 4 -18.45 -18.45 -13.67
CA LYS A 4 -17.05 -18.26 -14.05
C LYS A 4 -16.64 -16.86 -13.60
N ARG A 5 -15.66 -16.77 -12.69
CA ARG A 5 -15.08 -15.49 -12.27
C ARG A 5 -14.32 -14.93 -13.48
N ASN A 6 -14.76 -13.81 -14.03
CA ASN A 6 -14.00 -13.11 -15.07
C ASN A 6 -12.79 -12.46 -14.40
N TYR A 7 -11.59 -12.91 -14.79
CA TYR A 7 -10.32 -12.36 -14.32
C TYR A 7 -10.02 -11.05 -15.05
N GLY A 8 -9.74 -9.99 -14.31
CA GLY A 8 -9.26 -8.71 -14.82
C GLY A 8 -7.74 -8.61 -14.82
N PHE A 9 -7.19 -7.53 -15.37
CA PHE A 9 -5.74 -7.29 -15.45
C PHE A 9 -5.03 -7.48 -14.09
N ASN A 10 -5.57 -6.90 -13.01
CA ASN A 10 -4.98 -7.04 -11.68
C ASN A 10 -4.92 -8.50 -11.18
N ASP A 11 -5.85 -9.36 -11.61
CA ASP A 11 -5.82 -10.77 -11.22
C ASP A 11 -4.70 -11.52 -11.96
N TYR A 12 -4.49 -11.22 -13.24
CA TYR A 12 -3.35 -11.76 -13.99
C TYR A 12 -2.02 -11.24 -13.46
N PHE A 13 -1.96 -9.96 -13.10
CA PHE A 13 -0.76 -9.38 -12.51
C PHE A 13 -0.45 -9.99 -11.14
N GLU A 14 -1.46 -10.17 -10.28
CA GLU A 14 -1.31 -10.89 -9.01
C GLU A 14 -0.82 -12.33 -9.22
N LEU A 15 -1.39 -13.06 -10.20
CA LEU A 15 -0.94 -14.43 -10.54
C LEU A 15 0.52 -14.44 -11.03
N PHE A 16 0.91 -13.45 -11.83
CA PHE A 16 2.29 -13.27 -12.25
C PHE A 16 3.23 -13.08 -11.04
N LEU A 17 2.85 -12.27 -10.05
CA LEU A 17 3.65 -12.10 -8.84
C LEU A 17 3.78 -13.40 -8.04
N TYR A 18 2.72 -14.20 -7.93
CA TYR A 18 2.81 -15.54 -7.31
C TYR A 18 3.78 -16.45 -8.06
N ALA A 19 3.66 -16.52 -9.38
CA ALA A 19 4.55 -17.34 -10.20
C ALA A 19 6.01 -16.89 -10.05
N LEU A 20 6.25 -15.58 -10.06
CA LEU A 20 7.57 -15.00 -9.88
C LEU A 20 8.15 -15.35 -8.49
N ALA A 21 7.35 -15.23 -7.42
CA ALA A 21 7.79 -15.60 -6.07
C ALA A 21 8.20 -17.07 -5.98
N VAL A 22 7.40 -17.98 -6.56
CA VAL A 22 7.71 -19.43 -6.58
C VAL A 22 9.00 -19.70 -7.36
N ILE A 23 9.19 -19.06 -8.51
CA ILE A 23 10.42 -19.19 -9.31
C ILE A 23 11.63 -18.72 -8.50
N CYS A 24 11.55 -17.54 -7.85
CA CYS A 24 12.60 -17.02 -7.00
C CYS A 24 12.91 -17.96 -5.82
N SER A 25 11.88 -18.49 -5.13
CA SER A 25 12.06 -19.46 -4.05
C SER A 25 12.85 -20.68 -4.52
N ILE A 26 12.45 -21.29 -5.64
CA ILE A 26 13.13 -22.48 -6.18
C ILE A 26 14.57 -22.14 -6.57
N TYR A 27 14.79 -21.00 -7.23
CA TYR A 27 16.12 -20.56 -7.64
C TYR A 27 17.08 -20.39 -6.46
N PHE A 28 16.67 -19.70 -5.39
CA PHE A 28 17.52 -19.47 -4.22
C PHE A 28 17.72 -20.72 -3.37
N LEU A 29 16.72 -21.59 -3.29
CA LEU A 29 16.85 -22.92 -2.68
C LEU A 29 17.94 -23.75 -3.38
N ILE A 30 17.93 -23.80 -4.72
CA ILE A 30 18.94 -24.54 -5.49
C ILE A 30 20.34 -23.93 -5.29
N ARG A 31 20.43 -22.61 -5.12
CA ARG A 31 21.69 -21.91 -4.83
C ARG A 31 22.17 -22.08 -3.38
N GLY A 32 21.35 -22.65 -2.49
CA GLY A 32 21.66 -22.75 -1.07
C GLY A 32 21.65 -21.42 -0.31
N ASP A 33 21.07 -20.37 -0.90
CA ASP A 33 20.98 -19.05 -0.27
C ASP A 33 19.72 -18.98 0.59
N MET A 34 19.84 -19.47 1.83
CA MET A 34 18.73 -19.56 2.77
C MET A 34 18.18 -18.18 3.16
N GLN A 35 19.04 -17.17 3.28
CA GLN A 35 18.61 -15.82 3.65
C GLN A 35 17.73 -15.22 2.56
N ARG A 36 18.11 -15.37 1.29
CA ARG A 36 17.32 -14.89 0.15
C ARG A 36 16.10 -15.75 -0.15
N THR A 37 16.08 -17.00 0.29
CA THR A 37 14.91 -17.87 0.13
C THR A 37 13.71 -17.43 0.99
N LEU A 38 13.97 -16.82 2.15
CA LEU A 38 12.90 -16.39 3.07
C LEU A 38 12.03 -15.28 2.48
N GLN A 39 12.63 -14.38 1.70
CA GLN A 39 11.97 -13.20 1.18
C GLN A 39 10.84 -13.55 0.18
N PRO A 40 11.03 -14.40 -0.86
CA PRO A 40 9.94 -14.79 -1.76
C PRO A 40 8.83 -15.60 -1.06
N ILE A 41 9.16 -16.35 0.00
CA ILE A 41 8.15 -17.04 0.82
C ILE A 41 7.27 -16.01 1.54
N LEU A 42 7.88 -14.97 2.12
CA LEU A 42 7.16 -13.86 2.74
C LEU A 42 6.26 -13.13 1.73
N ILE A 43 6.71 -12.94 0.49
CA ILE A 43 5.90 -12.35 -0.58
C ILE A 43 4.62 -13.17 -0.81
N ILE A 44 4.74 -14.51 -0.92
CA ILE A 44 3.59 -15.40 -1.09
C ILE A 44 2.61 -15.26 0.08
N LEU A 45 3.13 -15.20 1.32
CA LEU A 45 2.32 -15.02 2.52
C LEU A 45 1.57 -13.68 2.49
N VAL A 46 2.25 -12.58 2.17
CA VAL A 46 1.67 -11.23 2.11
C VAL A 46 0.61 -11.15 1.01
N LEU A 47 0.89 -11.62 -0.20
CA LEU A 47 -0.09 -11.66 -1.29
C LEU A 47 -1.31 -12.49 -0.90
N THR A 48 -1.11 -13.64 -0.23
CA THR A 48 -2.21 -14.50 0.22
C THR A 48 -3.03 -13.81 1.29
N PHE A 49 -2.37 -13.18 2.26
CA PHE A 49 -3.02 -12.43 3.32
C PHE A 49 -3.89 -11.30 2.76
N ILE A 50 -3.34 -10.46 1.86
CA ILE A 50 -4.09 -9.37 1.20
C ILE A 50 -5.30 -9.94 0.44
N LYS A 51 -5.12 -11.00 -0.33
CA LYS A 51 -6.19 -11.66 -1.07
C LYS A 51 -7.29 -12.19 -0.16
N VAL A 52 -6.93 -12.84 0.95
CA VAL A 52 -7.88 -13.36 1.93
C VAL A 52 -8.62 -12.21 2.60
N LEU A 53 -7.92 -11.16 3.00
CA LEU A 53 -8.53 -9.97 3.58
C LEU A 53 -9.57 -9.38 2.64
N ILE A 54 -9.20 -9.05 1.39
CA ILE A 54 -10.12 -8.46 0.41
C ILE A 54 -11.36 -9.35 0.19
N ASN A 55 -11.16 -10.66 -0.02
CA ASN A 55 -12.27 -11.57 -0.28
C ASN A 55 -13.20 -11.76 0.94
N LYS A 56 -12.65 -11.84 2.16
CA LYS A 56 -13.45 -12.05 3.39
C LYS A 56 -14.20 -10.79 3.83
N SER A 57 -13.52 -9.65 3.77
CA SER A 57 -14.07 -8.36 4.21
C SER A 57 -15.06 -7.74 3.22
N ARG A 58 -15.14 -8.27 1.99
CA ARG A 58 -15.93 -7.72 0.88
C ARG A 58 -15.65 -6.23 0.66
N ILE A 59 -14.38 -5.85 0.84
CA ILE A 59 -13.90 -4.48 0.67
C ILE A 59 -14.02 -4.10 -0.81
N PRO A 60 -14.73 -3.01 -1.14
CA PRO A 60 -14.75 -2.48 -2.51
C PRO A 60 -13.45 -1.72 -2.76
N ILE A 61 -12.35 -2.44 -3.01
CA ILE A 61 -11.10 -1.82 -3.42
C ILE A 61 -11.19 -1.37 -4.88
N SER A 62 -10.84 -0.11 -5.16
CA SER A 62 -10.82 0.39 -6.53
C SER A 62 -9.75 -0.33 -7.35
N THR A 63 -10.01 -0.50 -8.66
CA THR A 63 -9.05 -1.13 -9.59
C THR A 63 -7.68 -0.44 -9.54
N GLY A 64 -7.68 0.90 -9.45
CA GLY A 64 -6.46 1.70 -9.32
C GLY A 64 -5.70 1.41 -8.03
N LEU A 65 -6.38 1.43 -6.87
CA LEU A 65 -5.73 1.16 -5.58
C LEU A 65 -5.17 -0.27 -5.51
N ARG A 66 -5.94 -1.26 -6.00
CA ARG A 66 -5.46 -2.65 -6.08
C ARG A 66 -4.22 -2.77 -6.97
N PHE A 67 -4.21 -2.09 -8.13
CA PHE A 67 -3.05 -2.07 -9.00
C PHE A 67 -1.84 -1.43 -8.30
N SER A 68 -2.02 -0.26 -7.66
CA SER A 68 -0.94 0.42 -6.95
C SER A 68 -0.32 -0.43 -5.85
N VAL A 69 -1.12 -1.17 -5.08
CA VAL A 69 -0.61 -2.10 -4.07
C VAL A 69 0.20 -3.24 -4.69
N LEU A 70 -0.30 -3.87 -5.76
CA LEU A 70 0.42 -4.95 -6.45
C LEU A 70 1.71 -4.45 -7.10
N ALA A 71 1.68 -3.26 -7.71
CA ALA A 71 2.84 -2.63 -8.31
C ALA A 71 3.88 -2.25 -7.24
N PHE A 72 3.43 -1.75 -6.08
CA PHE A 72 4.31 -1.47 -4.96
C PHE A 72 5.01 -2.73 -4.46
N ILE A 73 4.27 -3.83 -4.27
CA ILE A 73 4.86 -5.14 -3.90
C ILE A 73 5.89 -5.59 -4.94
N PHE A 74 5.59 -5.42 -6.23
CA PHE A 74 6.55 -5.74 -7.29
C PHE A 74 7.84 -4.92 -7.15
N VAL A 75 7.72 -3.61 -7.00
CA VAL A 75 8.88 -2.70 -6.92
C VAL A 75 9.70 -3.01 -5.68
N THR A 76 9.09 -3.03 -4.50
CA THR A 76 9.84 -3.16 -3.24
C THR A 76 10.35 -4.58 -3.04
N MET A 77 9.51 -5.59 -3.19
CA MET A 77 9.88 -6.95 -2.80
C MET A 77 10.63 -7.71 -3.89
N PHE A 78 10.35 -7.47 -5.16
CA PHE A 78 11.08 -8.13 -6.26
C PHE A 78 12.17 -7.27 -6.83
N PHE A 79 11.84 -6.08 -7.35
CA PHE A 79 12.81 -5.28 -8.06
C PHE A 79 13.93 -4.77 -7.14
N ALA A 80 13.58 -4.15 -6.01
CA ALA A 80 14.55 -3.57 -5.10
C ALA A 80 15.35 -4.66 -4.36
N ASN A 81 14.65 -5.63 -3.78
CA ASN A 81 15.26 -6.70 -2.99
C ASN A 81 15.81 -7.85 -3.86
N GLU A 82 14.96 -8.57 -4.59
CA GLU A 82 15.41 -9.77 -5.32
C GLU A 82 16.30 -9.48 -6.53
N PHE A 83 16.03 -8.38 -7.24
CA PHE A 83 16.82 -8.00 -8.41
C PHE A 83 17.91 -6.97 -8.07
N LYS A 84 18.16 -6.74 -6.78
CA LYS A 84 19.17 -5.82 -6.26
C LYS A 84 19.00 -4.37 -6.76
N GLY A 85 17.76 -3.93 -6.98
CA GLY A 85 17.42 -2.58 -7.44
C GLY A 85 18.05 -1.47 -6.61
N TYR A 86 18.21 -1.65 -5.29
CA TYR A 86 18.91 -0.68 -4.42
C TYR A 86 20.37 -0.41 -4.84
N SER A 87 21.02 -1.34 -5.55
CA SER A 87 22.38 -1.16 -6.06
C SER A 87 22.43 -0.31 -7.34
N PHE A 88 21.30 -0.12 -8.03
CA PHE A 88 21.24 0.52 -9.34
C PHE A 88 20.54 1.88 -9.32
N ILE A 89 19.52 2.04 -8.47
CA ILE A 89 18.72 3.27 -8.39
C ILE A 89 19.03 3.99 -7.08
N PRO A 90 19.72 5.14 -7.13
CA PRO A 90 19.95 5.96 -5.94
C PRO A 90 18.64 6.39 -5.31
N TYR A 91 18.58 6.38 -3.98
CA TYR A 91 17.41 6.80 -3.19
C TYR A 91 16.12 6.00 -3.48
N LEU A 92 16.21 4.82 -4.10
CA LEU A 92 15.04 3.99 -4.39
C LEU A 92 14.19 3.75 -3.15
N ASP A 93 14.85 3.41 -2.05
CA ASP A 93 14.25 3.26 -0.73
C ASP A 93 13.39 4.47 -0.31
N LYS A 94 13.96 5.68 -0.38
CA LYS A 94 13.22 6.93 -0.07
C LYS A 94 12.04 7.19 -1.03
N ILE A 95 12.14 6.77 -2.29
CA ILE A 95 11.05 6.84 -3.28
C ILE A 95 9.94 5.84 -2.93
N GLU A 96 10.30 4.64 -2.47
CA GLU A 96 9.36 3.63 -1.99
C GLU A 96 8.60 4.14 -0.78
N HIS A 97 9.28 4.72 0.20
CA HIS A 97 8.64 5.35 1.36
C HIS A 97 7.72 6.51 0.98
N LEU A 98 8.14 7.39 0.07
CA LEU A 98 7.29 8.47 -0.42
C LEU A 98 6.00 7.92 -1.09
N SER A 99 6.16 6.88 -1.91
CA SER A 99 5.04 6.24 -2.63
C SER A 99 4.11 5.48 -1.69
N SER A 100 4.65 4.84 -0.66
CA SER A 100 3.88 4.10 0.34
C SER A 100 2.93 5.04 1.10
N GLY A 101 3.37 6.26 1.43
CA GLY A 101 2.53 7.29 2.05
C GLY A 101 1.27 7.61 1.26
N VAL A 102 1.38 7.68 -0.07
CA VAL A 102 0.22 7.89 -0.97
C VAL A 102 -0.75 6.70 -0.92
N ILE A 103 -0.22 5.48 -1.04
CA ILE A 103 -1.03 4.26 -1.05
C ILE A 103 -1.73 4.07 0.31
N LEU A 104 -0.98 4.23 1.40
CA LEU A 104 -1.48 4.06 2.76
C LEU A 104 -2.53 5.10 3.14
N PHE A 105 -2.46 6.31 2.59
CA PHE A 105 -3.54 7.29 2.75
C PHE A 105 -4.87 6.74 2.22
N TYR A 106 -4.89 6.22 0.99
CA TYR A 106 -6.12 5.66 0.41
C TYR A 106 -6.58 4.37 1.11
N ILE A 107 -5.64 3.54 1.57
CA ILE A 107 -5.96 2.38 2.41
C ILE A 107 -6.60 2.83 3.73
N GLY A 108 -6.07 3.88 4.37
CA GLY A 108 -6.63 4.47 5.59
C GLY A 108 -8.05 4.99 5.37
N SER A 109 -8.30 5.68 4.25
CA SER A 109 -9.65 6.13 3.88
C SER A 109 -10.62 4.94 3.74
N LEU A 110 -10.18 3.87 3.07
CA LEU A 110 -10.97 2.66 2.87
C LEU A 110 -11.26 1.95 4.19
N ILE A 111 -10.28 1.84 5.08
CA ILE A 111 -10.48 1.26 6.42
C ILE A 111 -11.50 2.05 7.22
N LEU A 112 -11.42 3.38 7.22
CA LEU A 112 -12.37 4.21 7.93
C LEU A 112 -13.80 4.04 7.38
N GLU A 113 -13.95 3.96 6.07
CA GLU A 113 -15.24 3.71 5.42
C GLU A 113 -15.82 2.35 5.84
N LEU A 114 -15.00 1.30 5.94
CA LEU A 114 -15.45 -0.01 6.41
C LEU A 114 -15.91 0.01 7.86
N ILE A 115 -15.16 0.70 8.73
CA ILE A 115 -15.50 0.84 10.15
C ILE A 115 -16.86 1.55 10.29
N ASN A 116 -17.15 2.53 9.42
CA ASN A 116 -18.37 3.32 9.48
C ASN A 116 -19.49 2.82 8.55
N LYS A 117 -19.34 1.64 7.94
CA LYS A 117 -20.26 1.14 6.91
C LYS A 117 -21.72 1.02 7.36
N ASN A 118 -21.94 0.75 8.65
CA ASN A 118 -23.28 0.56 9.23
C ASN A 118 -23.74 1.78 10.04
N GLU A 119 -22.96 2.85 10.08
CA GLU A 119 -23.30 4.06 10.81
C GLU A 119 -24.28 4.91 10.01
N THR A 120 -25.26 5.50 10.69
CA THR A 120 -26.28 6.35 10.05
C THR A 120 -25.76 7.74 9.72
N ASN A 121 -24.71 8.19 10.43
CA ASN A 121 -24.14 9.51 10.26
C ASN A 121 -23.04 9.48 9.18
N LYS A 122 -23.17 10.37 8.18
CA LYS A 122 -22.12 10.53 7.17
C LYS A 122 -20.85 11.11 7.80
N LEU A 123 -19.71 10.48 7.53
CA LEU A 123 -18.41 11.02 7.89
C LEU A 123 -18.18 12.35 7.18
N ASN A 124 -17.76 13.36 7.94
CA ASN A 124 -17.35 14.62 7.32
C ASN A 124 -15.98 14.44 6.62
N VAL A 125 -15.75 15.21 5.56
CA VAL A 125 -14.52 15.12 4.74
C VAL A 125 -13.25 15.33 5.59
N LYS A 126 -13.28 16.25 6.57
CA LYS A 126 -12.11 16.54 7.41
C LYS A 126 -11.69 15.32 8.23
N THR A 127 -12.64 14.58 8.79
CA THR A 127 -12.41 13.35 9.54
C THR A 127 -11.75 12.30 8.65
N ILE A 128 -12.25 12.11 7.43
CA ILE A 128 -11.66 11.15 6.47
C ILE A 128 -10.22 11.53 6.16
N ILE A 129 -9.97 12.80 5.82
CA ILE A 129 -8.63 13.28 5.46
C ILE A 129 -7.66 13.15 6.64
N LEU A 130 -8.04 13.60 7.83
CA LEU A 130 -7.17 13.56 9.01
C LEU A 130 -6.88 12.13 9.46
N PHE A 131 -7.90 11.28 9.51
CA PHE A 131 -7.71 9.86 9.84
C PHE A 131 -6.74 9.20 8.86
N SER A 132 -6.96 9.41 7.56
CA SER A 132 -6.13 8.80 6.51
C SER A 132 -4.69 9.28 6.53
N LEU A 133 -4.47 10.57 6.81
CA LEU A 133 -3.16 11.16 6.98
C LEU A 133 -2.41 10.54 8.16
N PHE A 134 -3.02 10.56 9.36
CA PHE A 134 -2.38 10.02 10.55
C PHE A 134 -2.21 8.50 10.50
N PHE A 135 -3.15 7.79 9.86
CA PHE A 135 -3.02 6.37 9.59
C PHE A 135 -1.77 6.09 8.74
N ALA A 136 -1.57 6.82 7.64
CA ALA A 136 -0.40 6.63 6.79
C ALA A 136 0.92 6.93 7.52
N ILE A 137 0.97 8.01 8.31
CA ILE A 137 2.15 8.35 9.13
C ILE A 137 2.43 7.26 10.18
N ALA A 138 1.39 6.77 10.87
CA ALA A 138 1.55 5.69 11.84
C ALA A 138 2.06 4.42 11.17
N MET A 139 1.56 4.08 9.98
CA MET A 139 2.02 2.91 9.22
C MET A 139 3.45 3.04 8.73
N ALA A 140 3.96 4.24 8.44
CA ALA A 140 5.38 4.46 8.19
C ALA A 140 6.22 4.09 9.43
N GLY A 141 5.79 4.51 10.63
CA GLY A 141 6.45 4.08 11.88
C GLY A 141 6.34 2.57 12.15
N VAL A 142 5.21 1.95 11.83
CA VAL A 142 5.04 0.49 11.95
C VAL A 142 6.01 -0.26 11.04
N TRP A 143 6.25 0.25 9.83
CA TRP A 143 7.25 -0.33 8.94
C TRP A 143 8.65 -0.26 9.53
N GLU A 144 9.07 0.90 10.07
CA GLU A 144 10.37 1.03 10.73
C GLU A 144 10.52 0.11 11.95
N ILE A 145 9.44 -0.12 12.70
CA ILE A 145 9.44 -1.09 13.80
C ILE A 145 9.65 -2.51 13.26
N TYR A 146 9.00 -2.86 12.14
CA TYR A 146 9.21 -4.14 11.48
C TYR A 146 10.67 -4.30 11.05
N GLU A 147 11.23 -3.31 10.36
CA GLU A 147 12.63 -3.35 9.90
C GLU A 147 13.60 -3.51 11.05
N PHE A 148 13.48 -2.66 12.07
CA PHE A 148 14.26 -2.76 13.30
C PHE A 148 14.17 -4.17 13.88
N THR A 149 12.95 -4.69 14.03
CA THR A 149 12.73 -6.03 14.61
C THR A 149 13.42 -7.10 13.79
N THR A 150 13.33 -7.05 12.46
CA THR A 150 13.96 -8.04 11.59
C THR A 150 15.49 -7.91 11.53
N ASP A 151 16.02 -6.68 11.58
CA ASP A 151 17.45 -6.42 11.69
C ASP A 151 18.01 -7.03 12.99
N ARG A 152 17.29 -6.87 14.11
CA ARG A 152 17.70 -7.40 15.42
C ARG A 152 17.58 -8.92 15.53
N LEU A 153 16.53 -9.51 14.99
CA LEU A 153 16.26 -10.95 15.14
C LEU A 153 16.99 -11.81 14.10
N PHE A 154 17.14 -11.30 12.88
CA PHE A 154 17.66 -12.08 11.75
C PHE A 154 18.99 -11.56 11.20
N GLY A 155 19.58 -10.52 11.79
CA GLY A 155 20.85 -9.95 11.35
C GLY A 155 20.77 -9.26 10.00
N LEU A 156 19.59 -8.77 9.62
CA LEU A 156 19.38 -7.95 8.43
C LEU A 156 19.96 -6.52 8.65
N ARG A 157 19.89 -5.70 7.61
CA ARG A 157 20.43 -4.33 7.60
C ARG A 157 19.52 -3.36 6.85
N SER A 158 18.21 -3.51 6.98
CA SER A 158 17.25 -2.63 6.31
C SER A 158 17.45 -1.18 6.69
N GLN A 159 17.64 -0.88 7.98
CA GLN A 159 17.82 0.50 8.47
C GLN A 159 19.27 1.01 8.40
N ASN A 160 20.18 0.22 7.81
CA ASN A 160 21.62 0.52 7.72
C ASN A 160 22.30 0.86 9.07
N ASN A 161 21.69 0.50 10.21
CA ASN A 161 22.06 0.98 11.55
C ASN A 161 22.14 2.52 11.66
N SER A 162 21.25 3.24 10.98
CA SER A 162 21.28 4.69 10.87
C SER A 162 19.95 5.30 11.29
N LEU A 163 19.98 6.11 12.36
CA LEU A 163 18.82 6.91 12.76
C LEU A 163 18.36 7.85 11.64
N VAL A 164 19.30 8.33 10.82
CA VAL A 164 19.00 9.24 9.71
C VAL A 164 18.22 8.52 8.62
N ASP A 165 18.46 7.22 8.43
CA ASP A 165 17.75 6.39 7.47
C ASP A 165 16.28 6.25 7.91
N THR A 166 16.08 5.66 9.09
CA THR A 166 14.77 5.50 9.74
C THR A 166 13.95 6.79 9.78
N MET A 167 14.55 7.90 10.21
CA MET A 167 13.83 9.18 10.26
C MET A 167 13.55 9.71 8.86
N GLY A 168 14.47 9.51 7.91
CA GLY A 168 14.27 9.84 6.50
C GLY A 168 13.07 9.09 5.90
N ASP A 169 12.91 7.82 6.21
CA ASP A 169 11.83 6.97 5.72
C ASP A 169 10.47 7.37 6.27
N ILE A 170 10.38 7.64 7.57
CA ILE A 170 9.16 8.17 8.19
C ILE A 170 8.80 9.54 7.58
N ILE A 171 9.80 10.41 7.36
CA ILE A 171 9.58 11.73 6.75
C ILE A 171 9.09 11.58 5.30
N CYS A 172 9.72 10.73 4.50
CA CYS A 172 9.30 10.47 3.12
C CYS A 172 7.86 9.95 3.06
N GLY A 173 7.52 8.93 3.86
CA GLY A 173 6.14 8.44 3.97
C GLY A 173 5.15 9.50 4.41
N SER A 174 5.52 10.32 5.38
CA SER A 174 4.70 11.43 5.88
C SER A 174 4.45 12.48 4.79
N ILE A 175 5.48 12.85 4.03
CA ILE A 175 5.37 13.81 2.93
C ILE A 175 4.41 13.31 1.85
N GLY A 176 4.52 12.04 1.46
CA GLY A 176 3.61 11.42 0.49
C GLY A 176 2.15 11.46 0.94
N ALA A 177 1.92 11.15 2.21
CA ALA A 177 0.59 11.23 2.81
C ALA A 177 0.07 12.68 2.89
N ILE A 178 0.90 13.66 3.26
CA ILE A 178 0.54 15.08 3.33
C ILE A 178 0.13 15.59 1.95
N PHE A 179 0.92 15.36 0.91
CA PHE A 179 0.57 15.77 -0.45
C PHE A 179 -0.76 15.16 -0.90
N THR A 180 -0.95 13.87 -0.62
CA THR A 180 -2.20 13.18 -0.95
C THR A 180 -3.39 13.75 -0.19
N SER A 181 -3.22 14.11 1.08
CA SER A 181 -4.26 14.71 1.91
C SER A 181 -4.73 16.07 1.37
N ILE A 182 -3.79 16.92 0.92
CA ILE A 182 -4.08 18.22 0.33
C ILE A 182 -4.80 18.05 -1.01
N TYR A 183 -4.30 17.14 -1.85
CA TYR A 183 -4.93 16.82 -3.13
C TYR A 183 -6.35 16.29 -2.93
N ALA A 184 -6.55 15.31 -2.05
CA ALA A 184 -7.85 14.72 -1.77
C ALA A 184 -8.83 15.76 -1.23
N TYR A 185 -8.43 16.60 -0.27
CA TYR A 185 -9.28 17.65 0.29
C TYR A 185 -9.77 18.64 -0.77
N LYS A 186 -8.90 19.06 -1.70
CA LYS A 186 -9.28 19.94 -2.82
C LYS A 186 -10.31 19.27 -3.73
N ASN A 187 -10.08 18.02 -4.12
CA ASN A 187 -10.99 17.29 -5.02
C ASN A 187 -12.35 16.99 -4.37
N PHE A 188 -12.38 16.63 -3.09
CA PHE A 188 -13.66 16.45 -2.37
C PHE A 188 -14.46 17.75 -2.28
N LYS A 189 -13.80 18.88 -2.04
CA LYS A 189 -14.48 20.18 -2.04
C LYS A 189 -15.02 20.57 -3.40
N VAL A 190 -14.27 20.33 -4.47
CA VAL A 190 -14.72 20.63 -5.85
C VAL A 190 -15.93 19.79 -6.21
N ASN A 191 -15.89 18.47 -5.99
CA ASN A 191 -17.02 17.58 -6.30
C ASN A 191 -18.26 17.89 -5.45
N PHE A 192 -18.08 18.24 -4.18
CA PHE A 192 -19.19 18.66 -3.33
C PHE A 192 -19.82 19.98 -3.82
N LYS A 193 -18.99 20.97 -4.17
CA LYS A 193 -19.47 22.27 -4.67
C LYS A 193 -20.23 22.14 -6.00
N VAL A 194 -19.70 21.37 -6.95
CA VAL A 194 -20.38 21.09 -8.22
C VAL A 194 -21.71 20.36 -7.98
N SER A 195 -21.74 19.36 -7.09
CA SER A 195 -23.00 18.67 -6.77
C SER A 195 -24.04 19.60 -6.13
N SER A 196 -23.61 20.55 -5.30
CA SER A 196 -24.53 21.54 -4.72
C SER A 196 -24.99 22.62 -5.71
N GLU A 197 -24.17 23.01 -6.69
CA GLU A 197 -24.56 23.95 -7.75
C GLU A 197 -25.55 23.30 -8.73
N VAL A 198 -25.32 22.04 -9.12
CA VAL A 198 -26.22 21.29 -10.02
C VAL A 198 -27.59 21.00 -9.36
N ILE A 199 -27.62 20.74 -8.05
CA ILE A 199 -28.88 20.54 -7.31
C ILE A 199 -29.56 21.87 -6.98
N GLY A 200 -28.79 22.96 -6.79
CA GLY A 200 -29.35 24.28 -6.49
C GLY A 200 -30.11 24.94 -7.66
N ASP A 201 -29.84 24.54 -8.90
CA ASP A 201 -30.54 25.06 -10.09
C ASP A 201 -31.83 24.29 -10.42
N SER A 202 -32.07 23.11 -9.84
CA SER A 202 -33.31 22.34 -10.09
C SER A 202 -34.49 22.73 -9.21
N ASP A 203 -34.27 23.56 -8.18
CA ASP A 203 -35.31 23.94 -7.21
C ASP A 203 -35.97 25.31 -7.52
N ASN A 204 -35.66 25.91 -8.69
CA ASN A 204 -36.21 27.20 -9.16
C ASN A 204 -37.07 27.10 -10.44
N LEU A 205 -37.65 25.93 -10.74
CA LEU A 205 -38.64 25.75 -11.82
C LEU A 205 -39.96 25.16 -11.31
#